data_AF-A0A518AZ05-F1
#
_entry.id   AF-A0A518AZ05-F1
#
_cell.length_a   1.000
_cell.length_b   1.000
_cell.length_c   1.000
_cell.angle_alpha   90.00
_cell.angle_beta   90.00
_cell.angle_gamma   90.00
#
_symmetry.space_group_name_H-M   'P 1'
#
loop_
_entity.id
_entity.type
_entity.pdbx_description
1 polymer ?
#
loop_
_entity_poly.entity_id
_entity_poly.type
_entity_poly.pdbx_seq_one_letter_code
_entity_poly.pdbx_strand_id
1 'polypeptide(L)'
;MTRVTQSGPNVAEKRVDFEYDGVGQFTQIDRYSDLAGTNLVASSTYGYDTLGRLESLAHVNGSGRAINTYVSVATVACGAGSRSR
;
A
#
# COMPACT_ATOMS: atom_id res chain seq x y z
N MET A 1 -14.39 -0.84 -3.87
CA MET A 1 -13.79 -1.88 -3.01
C MET A 1 -14.07 -3.25 -3.63
N THR A 2 -13.03 -4.06 -3.78
CA THR A 2 -13.11 -5.46 -4.22
C THR A 2 -12.71 -6.36 -3.07
N ARG A 3 -13.36 -7.51 -2.89
CA ARG A 3 -13.10 -8.44 -1.79
C ARG A 3 -12.80 -9.83 -2.31
N VAL A 4 -11.80 -10.48 -1.73
CA VAL A 4 -11.50 -11.90 -1.91
C VAL A 4 -11.53 -12.58 -0.56
N THR A 5 -12.22 -13.72 -0.48
CA THR A 5 -12.26 -14.56 0.71
C THR A 5 -11.71 -15.95 0.39
N GLN A 6 -11.15 -16.60 1.41
CA GLN A 6 -10.78 -18.01 1.33
C GLN A 6 -11.29 -18.74 2.58
N SER A 7 -11.96 -19.86 2.36
CA SER A 7 -12.48 -20.76 3.40
C SER A 7 -12.61 -22.19 2.84
N GLY A 8 -12.80 -23.18 3.72
CA GLY A 8 -13.02 -24.57 3.34
C GLY A 8 -12.34 -25.59 4.28
N PRO A 9 -12.53 -26.89 4.05
CA PRO A 9 -11.90 -27.94 4.85
C PRO A 9 -10.37 -27.79 4.88
N ASN A 10 -9.78 -27.79 6.08
CA ASN A 10 -8.34 -27.62 6.31
C ASN A 10 -7.76 -26.29 5.81
N VAL A 11 -8.59 -25.28 5.54
CA VAL A 11 -8.15 -23.94 5.13
C VAL A 11 -8.60 -22.94 6.18
N ALA A 12 -7.64 -22.26 6.81
CA ALA A 12 -7.94 -21.15 7.71
C ALA A 12 -8.64 -20.03 6.93
N GLU A 13 -9.75 -19.56 7.51
CA GLU A 13 -10.51 -18.45 6.97
C GLU A 13 -9.65 -17.18 6.87
N LYS A 14 -9.79 -16.48 5.75
CA LYS A 14 -9.14 -15.19 5.54
C LYS A 14 -9.85 -14.39 4.49
N ARG A 15 -9.62 -13.09 4.55
CA ARG A 15 -10.20 -12.10 3.65
C ARG A 15 -9.14 -11.08 3.28
N VAL A 16 -9.20 -10.61 2.04
CA VAL A 16 -8.44 -9.45 1.57
C VAL A 16 -9.41 -8.48 0.94
N ASP A 17 -9.30 -7.23 1.35
CA ASP A 17 -10.06 -6.11 0.80
C ASP A 17 -9.12 -5.20 0.03
N PHE A 18 -9.54 -4.80 -1.17
CA PHE A 18 -8.81 -3.93 -2.07
C PHE A 18 -9.61 -2.65 -2.30
N GLU A 19 -8.99 -1.51 -2.04
CA GLU A 19 -9.53 -0.19 -2.32
C GLU A 19 -8.77 0.46 -3.46
N TYR A 20 -9.47 1.32 -4.19
CA TYR A 20 -8.95 1.96 -5.40
C TYR A 20 -9.34 3.43 -5.44
N ASP A 21 -8.50 4.24 -6.09
CA ASP A 21 -8.83 5.61 -6.43
C ASP A 21 -9.75 5.70 -7.66
N GLY A 22 -10.06 6.93 -8.09
CA GLY A 22 -10.94 7.18 -9.24
C GLY A 22 -10.39 6.73 -10.59
N VAL A 23 -9.10 6.38 -10.69
CA VAL A 23 -8.45 5.91 -11.92
C VAL A 23 -8.05 4.43 -11.84
N GLY A 24 -8.42 3.73 -10.76
CA GLY A 24 -8.24 2.29 -10.59
C GLY A 24 -6.88 1.89 -10.00
N GLN A 25 -6.12 2.81 -9.43
CA GLN A 25 -4.89 2.50 -8.69
C GLN A 25 -5.24 2.10 -7.25
N PHE A 26 -4.48 1.20 -6.64
CA PHE A 26 -4.76 0.77 -5.26
C PHE A 26 -4.56 1.92 -4.28
N THR A 27 -5.47 2.18 -3.37
CA THR A 27 -5.24 3.13 -2.26
C THR A 27 -4.89 2.39 -0.98
N GLN A 28 -5.56 1.27 -0.73
CA GLN A 28 -5.40 0.46 0.47
C GLN A 28 -5.65 -1.02 0.17
N ILE A 29 -4.88 -1.89 0.83
CA ILE A 29 -5.10 -3.33 0.87
C ILE A 29 -5.06 -3.81 2.31
N ASP A 30 -6.20 -4.31 2.81
CA ASP A 30 -6.33 -4.85 4.15
C ASP A 30 -6.47 -6.37 4.10
N ARG A 31 -5.69 -7.06 4.95
CA ARG A 31 -5.66 -8.52 5.06
C ARG A 31 -6.14 -8.93 6.44
N TYR A 32 -7.10 -9.84 6.50
CA TYR A 32 -7.75 -10.28 7.73
C TYR A 32 -7.64 -11.80 7.92
N SER A 33 -7.59 -12.24 9.18
CA SER A 33 -7.60 -13.65 9.56
C SER A 33 -9.01 -14.20 9.86
N ASP A 34 -10.05 -13.51 9.40
CA ASP A 34 -11.44 -13.95 9.47
C ASP A 34 -12.24 -13.40 8.29
N LEU A 35 -13.42 -13.96 8.04
CA LEU A 35 -14.31 -13.53 6.95
C LEU A 35 -15.09 -12.24 7.28
N ALA A 36 -15.33 -11.97 8.57
CA ALA A 36 -16.07 -10.79 9.04
C ALA A 36 -15.30 -9.47 8.80
N GLY A 37 -13.97 -9.54 8.65
CA GLY A 37 -13.08 -8.38 8.52
C GLY A 37 -12.78 -7.71 9.84
N THR A 38 -12.75 -8.48 10.94
CA THR A 38 -12.56 -7.94 12.29
C THR A 38 -11.12 -8.01 12.79
N ASN A 39 -10.41 -9.07 12.46
CA ASN A 39 -9.04 -9.34 12.89
C ASN A 39 -8.08 -8.95 11.77
N LEU A 40 -7.66 -7.69 11.77
CA LEU A 40 -6.66 -7.18 10.82
C LEU A 40 -5.30 -7.85 11.10
N VAL A 41 -4.68 -8.38 10.05
CA VAL A 41 -3.34 -8.97 10.08
C VAL A 41 -2.31 -7.98 9.58
N ALA A 42 -2.62 -7.30 8.47
CA ALA A 42 -1.76 -6.28 7.89
C ALA A 42 -2.56 -5.34 6.99
N SER A 43 -2.15 -4.08 6.96
CA SER A 43 -2.63 -3.07 6.02
C SER A 43 -1.49 -2.56 5.14
N SER A 44 -1.82 -2.21 3.90
CA SER A 44 -0.87 -1.64 2.94
C SER A 44 -1.48 -0.39 2.30
N THR A 45 -0.84 0.76 2.46
CA THR A 45 -1.31 2.04 1.90
C THR A 45 -0.39 2.49 0.78
N TYR A 46 -0.98 2.92 -0.32
CA TYR A 46 -0.29 3.30 -1.55
C TYR A 46 -0.50 4.79 -1.81
N GLY A 47 0.57 5.50 -2.15
CA GLY A 47 0.54 6.89 -2.58
C GLY A 47 1.21 7.05 -3.93
N TYR A 48 0.66 7.91 -4.77
CA TYR A 48 1.12 8.13 -6.14
C TYR A 48 1.42 9.60 -6.40
N ASP A 49 2.39 9.84 -7.27
CA ASP A 49 2.66 11.19 -7.77
C ASP A 49 1.60 11.63 -8.80
N THR A 50 1.69 12.88 -9.25
CA THR A 50 0.75 13.45 -10.24
C THR A 50 0.80 12.77 -11.62
N LEU A 51 1.82 11.95 -11.88
CA LEU A 51 1.98 11.16 -13.10
C LEU A 51 1.44 9.73 -12.93
N GLY A 52 0.89 9.37 -11.77
CA GLY A 52 0.36 8.05 -11.46
C GLY A 52 1.44 7.00 -11.18
N ARG A 53 2.67 7.42 -10.84
CA ARG A 53 3.75 6.50 -10.44
C ARG A 53 3.72 6.33 -8.94
N LEU A 54 4.07 5.14 -8.45
CA LEU A 54 4.13 4.85 -7.02
C LEU A 54 5.19 5.73 -6.35
N GLU A 55 4.75 6.61 -5.45
CA GLU A 55 5.59 7.52 -4.69
C GLU A 55 5.85 6.98 -3.28
N SER A 56 4.85 6.34 -2.67
CA SER A 56 4.97 5.73 -1.35
C SER A 56 4.20 4.42 -1.22
N LEU A 57 4.74 3.51 -0.41
CA LEU A 57 4.09 2.28 0.01
C LEU A 57 4.42 2.00 1.47
N ALA A 58 3.42 1.99 2.33
CA ALA A 58 3.56 1.66 3.74
C ALA A 58 2.90 0.31 4.03
N HIS A 59 3.63 -0.60 4.67
CA HIS A 59 3.08 -1.85 5.23
C HIS A 59 3.07 -1.76 6.75
N VAL A 60 1.91 -1.96 7.35
CA VAL A 60 1.74 -2.03 8.81
C VAL A 60 1.12 -3.37 9.21
N ASN A 61 1.44 -3.85 10.40
CA ASN A 61 0.77 -5.01 10.98
C ASN A 61 -0.62 -4.65 11.53
N GLY A 62 -1.36 -5.64 12.02
CA GLY A 62 -2.69 -5.47 12.61
C GLY A 62 -2.80 -4.51 13.79
N SER A 63 -1.68 -4.18 14.45
CA SER A 63 -1.61 -3.18 15.52
C SER A 63 -1.18 -1.79 15.03
N GLY A 64 -1.05 -1.60 13.71
CA GLY A 64 -0.61 -0.34 13.10
C GLY A 64 0.90 -0.10 13.15
N ARG A 65 1.71 -1.06 13.61
CA ARG A 65 3.17 -0.91 13.64
C ARG A 65 3.73 -1.14 12.23
N ALA A 66 4.60 -0.24 11.79
CA ALA A 66 5.30 -0.38 10.51
C ALA A 66 6.10 -1.69 10.46
N ILE A 67 5.88 -2.44 9.38
CA ILE A 67 6.69 -3.58 8.96
C ILE A 67 7.78 -3.06 8.02
N ASN A 68 7.39 -2.28 7.01
CA ASN A 68 8.31 -1.58 6.14
C ASN A 68 7.63 -0.40 5.43
N THR A 69 8.42 0.60 5.03
CA THR A 69 7.94 1.73 4.24
C THR A 69 8.92 2.00 3.10
N TYR A 70 8.38 2.18 1.89
CA TYR A 70 9.12 2.57 0.71
C TYR A 70 8.68 3.96 0.28
N VAL A 71 9.64 4.81 -0.05
CA VAL A 71 9.39 6.14 -0.60
C VAL A 71 10.34 6.32 -1.77
N SER A 72 9.82 6.73 -2.92
CA SER A 72 10.68 7.08 -4.05
C SER A 72 11.48 8.34 -3.69
N VAL A 73 12.81 8.24 -3.70
CA VAL A 73 13.65 9.43 -3.58
C VAL A 73 13.82 10.01 -4.99
N ALA A 74 13.15 11.13 -5.27
CA ALA A 74 13.49 11.93 -6.43
C ALA A 74 14.88 12.54 -6.16
N THR A 75 15.93 12.02 -6.80
CA THR A 75 17.24 12.66 -6.75
C THR A 75 17.11 14.07 -7.31
N VAL A 76 17.54 15.07 -6.53
CA VAL A 76 17.67 16.47 -6.96
C VAL A 76 18.44 16.50 -8.28
N ALA A 77 17.83 17.04 -9.34
CA ALA A 77 18.57 17.38 -10.54
C ALA A 77 19.60 18.45 -10.16
N CYS A 78 20.88 18.08 -10.12
CA CYS A 78 21.97 19.04 -10.04
C CYS A 78 21.91 19.95 -11.29
N GLY A 79 21.62 21.23 -11.08
CA GLY A 79 21.74 22.30 -12.07
C GLY A 79 21.65 23.64 -11.33
N ALA A 80 22.55 24.61 -11.47
CA ALA A 80 23.57 24.83 -12.47
C ALA A 80 24.77 25.54 -11.81
N GLY A 81 25.99 25.08 -12.11
CA GLY A 81 27.19 25.86 -11.82
C GLY A 81 27.31 27.01 -12.82
N SER A 82 26.94 28.23 -12.42
CA SER A 82 27.41 29.44 -13.11
C SER A 82 28.76 29.85 -12.52
N ARG A 83 29.85 29.37 -13.12
CA ARG A 83 31.17 30.00 -12.92
C ARG A 83 31.21 31.26 -13.79
N SER A 84 31.08 32.43 -13.17
CA SER A 84 31.44 33.70 -13.79
C SER A 84 32.95 33.73 -14.03
N ARG A 85 33.35 34.21 -15.21
CA ARG A 85 34.73 34.60 -15.53
C ARG A 85 35.19 35.75 -14.66
#